data_AF-A0A8J5HBF0-F1
#
_entry.id   AF-A0A8J5HBF0-F1
#
_cell.length_a   1.000
_cell.length_b   1.000
_cell.length_c   1.000
_cell.angle_alpha   90.00
_cell.angle_beta   90.00
_cell.angle_gamma   90.00
#
_symmetry.space_group_name_H-M   'P 1'
#
loop_
_entity.id
_entity.type
_entity.pdbx_description
1 polymer ?
#
loop_
_entity_poly.entity_id
_entity_poly.type
_entity_poly.pdbx_seq_one_letter_code
_entity_poly.pdbx_strand_id
1 'polypeptide(L)'
;MERSLPRFHVTIPFFILVRLFLFFVFLKKKDLFAPNRHAQASKIPVLIAVVAAAFLGAAECRSRHHHRRGGGGTPAGEVINYAAGGAGGCRAHVASLTDFGGVGDGVTSNTAAFEAAVSGLSQFACEGGAMLVVPAGRWLTGPFNLTSHFTLFLHRDAVILATQEIDEWAIIDPLPSYGRGRDLVGGRYSNLITGYNLTDVVITGDNGTIDGQGQTWWDKFHSKELNFTRGYLIEIMYSNQVLISNITLVDSPSWNLHPVYSRSVIILFRAFYISEQTDRSNANALMFSVEDRCCSRLRLCFSDSCSNVRIEDCYIVSGDDCIAIKSGWDEYGIEFNMPSQHIMIRRLTCISPTSAVIAIGSEMSGGIQDVRAEDITAINSESGVRIKTAIGRGAYVRDIFVRRMSLHTMKWVFWMTGGYGQHPDDGYDPGAVPVVEGISYSDVVAENVTMAAKLEGIPGAPFTGICISNVTAEIIKSKKPIWNCTDVEGVFSDVSPTPCAELQAQTTDEEAPCPFPEDILAVDYVALEQCSYQRINP
;
A
#
# COMPACT_ATOMS: atom_id res chain seq x y z
N MET A 1 -34.48 -14.14 51.83
CA MET A 1 -35.34 -12.97 51.51
C MET A 1 -34.97 -11.90 52.53
N GLU A 2 -34.51 -10.69 52.22
CA GLU A 2 -34.59 -9.88 51.01
C GLU A 2 -33.50 -8.77 51.04
N ARG A 3 -32.76 -8.68 49.93
CA ARG A 3 -32.07 -7.56 49.25
C ARG A 3 -31.56 -6.31 50.03
N SER A 4 -30.25 -6.05 49.89
CA SER A 4 -29.61 -4.73 49.95
C SER A 4 -29.06 -4.32 48.57
N LEU A 5 -29.43 -3.14 48.07
CA LEU A 5 -28.90 -2.51 46.85
C LEU A 5 -27.65 -1.66 47.18
N PRO A 6 -26.62 -1.58 46.31
CA PRO A 6 -25.54 -0.61 46.47
C PRO A 6 -25.83 0.71 45.71
N ARG A 7 -25.44 1.83 46.32
CA ARG A 7 -25.37 3.17 45.69
C ARG A 7 -24.07 3.29 44.89
N PHE A 8 -24.14 3.72 43.63
CA PHE A 8 -22.98 4.15 42.85
C PHE A 8 -22.81 5.67 42.97
N HIS A 9 -21.64 6.12 43.44
CA HIS A 9 -21.18 7.50 43.28
C HIS A 9 -20.35 7.59 41.99
N VAL A 10 -20.76 8.43 41.05
CA VAL A 10 -19.95 8.81 39.89
C VAL A 10 -19.29 10.15 40.22
N THR A 11 -17.97 10.17 40.30
CA THR A 11 -17.17 11.39 40.44
C THR A 11 -16.55 11.69 39.08
N ILE A 12 -16.98 12.76 38.42
CA ILE A 12 -16.41 13.22 37.14
C ILE A 12 -15.20 14.13 37.46
N PRO A 13 -14.01 13.89 36.91
CA PRO A 13 -12.83 14.71 37.20
C PRO A 13 -12.96 16.12 36.62
N PHE A 14 -12.61 17.12 37.44
CA PHE A 14 -12.75 18.57 37.21
C PHE A 14 -12.15 19.08 35.88
N PHE A 15 -11.16 18.37 35.31
CA PHE A 15 -10.51 18.72 34.05
C PHE A 15 -11.41 18.57 32.81
N ILE A 16 -12.45 17.72 32.86
CA ILE A 16 -13.39 17.53 31.74
C ILE A 16 -14.36 18.72 31.62
N LEU A 17 -14.75 19.30 32.77
CA LEU A 17 -15.64 20.47 32.79
C LEU A 17 -14.98 21.72 32.17
N VAL A 18 -13.67 21.88 32.38
CA VAL A 18 -12.91 23.05 31.89
C VAL A 18 -12.72 23.00 30.37
N ARG A 19 -12.54 21.81 29.76
CA ARG A 19 -12.43 21.67 28.29
C ARG A 19 -13.75 21.92 27.56
N LEU A 20 -14.88 21.48 28.13
CA LEU A 20 -16.21 21.76 27.58
C LEU A 20 -16.53 23.27 27.61
N PHE A 21 -16.11 23.98 28.66
CA PHE A 21 -16.37 25.41 28.78
C PHE A 21 -15.57 26.25 27.78
N LEU A 22 -14.30 25.88 27.51
CA LEU A 22 -13.45 26.56 26.52
C LEU A 22 -13.94 26.37 25.07
N PHE A 23 -14.53 25.21 24.76
CA PHE A 23 -15.10 24.93 23.44
C PHE A 23 -16.32 25.82 23.13
N PHE A 24 -17.16 26.09 24.14
CA PHE A 24 -18.34 26.96 24.01
C PHE A 24 -17.99 28.45 23.86
N VAL A 25 -16.88 28.91 24.43
CA VAL A 25 -16.43 30.30 24.28
C VAL A 25 -15.91 30.57 22.87
N PHE A 26 -15.38 29.56 22.19
CA PHE A 26 -14.85 29.69 20.82
C PHE A 26 -15.96 29.75 19.75
N LEU A 27 -17.05 29.01 19.93
CA LEU A 27 -18.19 29.02 19.00
C LEU A 27 -19.01 30.32 19.02
N LYS A 28 -18.91 31.13 20.08
CA LYS A 28 -19.69 32.38 20.21
C LYS A 28 -19.08 33.60 19.52
N LYS A 29 -17.94 33.45 18.83
CA LYS A 29 -17.18 34.58 18.23
C LYS A 29 -17.28 34.71 16.70
N LYS A 30 -18.04 33.86 16.02
CA LYS A 30 -18.30 33.99 14.58
C LYS A 30 -19.81 34.12 14.35
N ASP A 31 -20.32 35.34 14.45
CA ASP A 31 -21.53 35.80 13.75
C ASP A 31 -21.62 37.32 13.86
N LEU A 32 -21.17 38.00 12.81
CA LEU A 32 -21.31 39.44 12.60
C LEU A 32 -21.73 39.62 11.14
N PHE A 33 -23.04 39.73 10.90
CA PHE A 33 -23.73 40.72 10.05
C PHE A 33 -25.17 40.28 9.67
N ALA A 34 -26.13 40.89 10.39
CA ALA A 34 -27.38 41.49 9.90
C ALA A 34 -28.60 40.65 9.43
N PRO A 35 -29.84 41.21 9.53
CA PRO A 35 -31.06 40.46 9.92
C PRO A 35 -32.26 40.58 8.96
N ASN A 36 -33.25 39.67 9.06
CA ASN A 36 -34.66 39.98 9.38
C ASN A 36 -35.64 38.79 9.17
N ARG A 37 -36.48 38.56 10.20
CA ARG A 37 -37.94 38.25 10.25
C ARG A 37 -38.53 37.23 9.25
N HIS A 38 -39.27 36.19 9.65
CA HIS A 38 -40.45 36.19 10.52
C HIS A 38 -40.69 34.83 11.20
N ALA A 39 -41.39 34.86 12.33
CA ALA A 39 -41.63 33.79 13.28
C ALA A 39 -42.62 32.70 12.84
N GLN A 40 -42.38 31.46 13.27
CA GLN A 40 -43.37 30.68 14.04
C GLN A 40 -42.69 29.55 14.83
N ALA A 41 -42.86 29.59 16.15
CA ALA A 41 -42.36 28.59 17.09
C ALA A 41 -43.39 27.47 17.28
N SER A 42 -42.95 26.21 17.26
CA SER A 42 -43.61 25.12 18.00
C SER A 42 -42.75 23.84 18.04
N LYS A 43 -42.20 23.57 19.24
CA LYS A 43 -42.01 22.26 19.88
C LYS A 43 -40.95 21.29 19.30
N ILE A 44 -39.76 21.36 19.90
CA ILE A 44 -38.77 20.28 20.03
C ILE A 44 -39.22 19.35 21.17
N PRO A 45 -39.19 18.01 20.99
CA PRO A 45 -38.24 17.24 21.79
C PRO A 45 -37.63 16.00 21.07
N VAL A 46 -36.40 15.66 21.47
CA VAL A 46 -35.72 14.36 21.34
C VAL A 46 -35.24 13.94 19.94
N LEU A 47 -33.98 14.29 19.62
CA LEU A 47 -33.04 13.36 18.96
C LEU A 47 -31.58 13.85 19.11
N ILE A 48 -31.04 13.81 20.33
CA ILE A 48 -29.58 13.85 20.55
C ILE A 48 -29.23 12.65 21.41
N ALA A 49 -29.16 11.49 20.77
CA ALA A 49 -28.61 10.26 21.34
C ALA A 49 -27.93 9.35 20.30
N VAL A 50 -27.58 9.86 19.11
CA VAL A 50 -26.98 9.04 18.04
C VAL A 50 -25.60 9.52 17.56
N VAL A 51 -25.11 10.69 17.97
CA VAL A 51 -23.82 11.21 17.45
C VAL A 51 -22.65 11.11 18.45
N ALA A 52 -22.84 10.52 19.63
CA ALA A 52 -21.78 10.37 20.63
C ALA A 52 -21.22 8.94 20.77
N ALA A 53 -21.71 7.96 20.01
CA ALA A 53 -21.27 6.56 20.10
C ALA A 53 -20.29 6.13 18.98
N ALA A 54 -19.96 7.02 18.03
CA ALA A 54 -19.13 6.68 16.87
C ALA A 54 -17.66 7.15 16.95
N PHE A 55 -17.20 7.71 18.08
CA PHE A 55 -15.83 8.29 18.18
C PHE A 55 -15.04 7.91 19.44
N LEU A 56 -15.39 6.82 20.12
CA LEU A 56 -14.61 6.32 21.28
C LEU A 56 -14.36 4.83 21.13
N GLY A 57 -13.31 4.49 20.38
CA GLY A 57 -12.78 3.14 20.24
C GLY A 57 -11.26 3.10 20.13
N ALA A 58 -10.54 4.10 20.65
CA ALA A 58 -9.09 4.02 20.85
C ALA A 58 -8.86 3.88 22.36
N ALA A 59 -8.97 2.66 22.87
CA ALA A 59 -8.53 2.34 24.22
C ALA A 59 -7.02 2.06 24.16
N GLU A 60 -6.21 3.02 24.63
CA GLU A 60 -4.81 2.74 24.95
C GLU A 60 -4.77 1.73 26.11
N CYS A 61 -4.47 0.46 25.81
CA CYS A 61 -4.45 -0.60 26.82
C CYS A 61 -3.23 -0.38 27.76
N ARG A 62 -3.48 -0.24 29.07
CA ARG A 62 -2.45 -0.38 30.12
C ARG A 62 -2.30 -1.85 30.49
N SER A 63 -1.13 -2.44 30.24
CA SER A 63 -0.84 -3.85 30.52
C SER A 63 -1.01 -4.23 32.00
N ARG A 64 -1.70 -5.36 32.24
CA ARG A 64 -1.55 -6.19 33.44
C ARG A 64 -1.25 -7.62 33.00
N HIS A 65 -0.02 -8.08 33.22
CA HIS A 65 0.40 -9.44 32.93
C HIS A 65 -0.21 -10.43 33.91
N HIS A 66 -0.97 -11.41 33.40
CA HIS A 66 -1.29 -12.63 34.13
C HIS A 66 -0.73 -13.84 33.38
N HIS A 67 0.27 -14.48 33.98
CA HIS A 67 0.76 -15.79 33.54
C HIS A 67 -0.19 -16.90 34.04
N ARG A 68 -0.61 -17.79 33.13
CA ARG A 68 -1.12 -19.11 33.50
C ARG A 68 -0.36 -20.19 32.73
N ARG A 69 0.14 -21.17 33.49
CA ARG A 69 0.82 -22.40 33.02
C ARG A 69 -0.23 -23.47 32.67
N GLY A 70 0.02 -24.18 31.58
CA GLY A 70 -0.82 -25.27 31.07
C GLY A 70 -0.57 -26.64 31.72
N GLY A 71 -1.40 -27.60 31.32
CA GLY A 71 -1.23 -29.02 31.55
C GLY A 71 -2.39 -29.83 30.96
N GLY A 72 -2.07 -30.81 30.10
CA GLY A 72 -2.99 -31.84 29.61
C GLY A 72 -2.83 -32.16 28.13
N GLY A 73 -2.28 -33.35 27.81
CA GLY A 73 -2.14 -33.83 26.44
C GLY A 73 -3.49 -34.24 25.83
N THR A 74 -3.71 -33.80 24.59
CA THR A 74 -4.90 -34.02 23.75
C THR A 74 -4.46 -34.35 22.31
N PRO A 75 -5.35 -34.90 21.46
CA PRO A 75 -5.00 -35.50 20.17
C PRO A 75 -4.39 -34.47 19.21
N ALA A 76 -3.62 -34.94 18.21
CA ALA A 76 -2.95 -34.10 17.23
C ALA A 76 -3.95 -33.28 16.40
N GLY A 77 -4.30 -32.09 16.89
CA GLY A 77 -4.97 -31.04 16.14
C GLY A 77 -4.00 -30.40 15.15
N GLU A 78 -4.56 -29.79 14.11
CA GLU A 78 -3.78 -29.02 13.15
C GLU A 78 -3.06 -27.86 13.85
N VAL A 79 -1.74 -27.78 13.66
CA VAL A 79 -0.89 -26.72 14.20
C VAL A 79 -0.79 -25.64 13.13
N ILE A 80 -1.40 -24.49 13.39
CA ILE A 80 -1.28 -23.29 12.55
C ILE A 80 -0.03 -22.54 13.01
N ASN A 81 0.92 -22.32 12.11
CA ASN A 81 2.10 -21.50 12.37
C ASN A 81 2.01 -20.21 11.59
N TYR A 82 2.35 -19.09 12.20
CA TYR A 82 2.32 -17.79 11.53
C TYR A 82 3.30 -16.80 12.15
N ALA A 83 3.72 -15.82 11.36
CA ALA A 83 4.54 -14.72 11.85
C ALA A 83 3.63 -13.61 12.41
N ALA A 84 3.96 -13.10 13.59
CA ALA A 84 3.41 -11.88 14.15
C ALA A 84 4.51 -10.83 14.29
N GLY A 85 4.20 -9.56 14.01
CA GLY A 85 5.17 -8.46 14.10
C GLY A 85 4.89 -7.55 15.29
N GLY A 86 5.94 -7.01 15.91
CA GLY A 86 5.83 -5.91 16.87
C GLY A 86 5.19 -6.26 18.22
N ALA A 87 4.62 -5.27 18.90
CA ALA A 87 4.12 -5.37 20.27
C ALA A 87 2.85 -6.24 20.44
N GLY A 88 2.27 -6.71 19.34
CA GLY A 88 1.04 -7.51 19.32
C GLY A 88 1.21 -8.97 19.73
N GLY A 89 2.40 -9.54 19.48
CA GLY A 89 2.72 -10.95 19.78
C GLY A 89 1.72 -11.95 19.19
N CYS A 90 1.75 -13.18 19.70
CA CYS A 90 0.79 -14.22 19.33
C CYS A 90 -0.61 -13.91 19.86
N ARG A 91 -1.64 -14.15 19.04
CA ARG A 91 -3.04 -13.87 19.36
C ARG A 91 -3.53 -14.87 20.39
N ALA A 92 -4.08 -14.37 21.50
CA ALA A 92 -4.60 -15.22 22.57
C ALA A 92 -5.94 -15.87 22.21
N HIS A 93 -6.69 -15.26 21.30
CA HIS A 93 -8.01 -15.72 20.88
C HIS A 93 -7.99 -16.10 19.40
N VAL A 94 -8.59 -17.25 19.06
CA VAL A 94 -8.66 -17.74 17.68
C VAL A 94 -10.07 -18.26 17.42
N ALA A 95 -10.66 -17.90 16.29
CA ALA A 95 -11.92 -18.44 15.82
C ALA A 95 -11.87 -18.71 14.31
N SER A 96 -12.70 -19.64 13.84
CA SER A 96 -12.86 -19.96 12.42
C SER A 96 -14.01 -19.16 11.83
N LEU A 97 -13.92 -18.76 10.56
CA LEU A 97 -15.02 -18.09 9.86
C LEU A 97 -16.34 -18.91 9.86
N THR A 98 -16.22 -20.24 9.88
CA THR A 98 -17.36 -21.17 10.03
C THR A 98 -18.12 -20.99 11.33
N ASP A 99 -17.45 -20.54 12.39
CA ASP A 99 -18.05 -20.32 13.71
C ASP A 99 -19.01 -19.12 13.69
N PHE A 100 -18.92 -18.28 12.66
CA PHE A 100 -19.77 -17.12 12.38
C PHE A 100 -20.75 -17.38 11.23
N GLY A 101 -20.94 -18.65 10.84
CA GLY A 101 -21.89 -19.04 9.80
C GLY A 101 -21.35 -18.94 8.37
N GLY A 102 -20.03 -18.77 8.19
CA GLY A 102 -19.44 -18.77 6.86
C GLY A 102 -19.58 -20.13 6.15
N VAL A 103 -19.79 -20.09 4.84
CA VAL A 103 -19.91 -21.24 3.93
C VAL A 103 -18.92 -21.09 2.77
N GLY A 104 -17.96 -22.01 2.70
CA GLY A 104 -16.84 -21.99 1.75
C GLY A 104 -17.12 -22.65 0.39
N ASP A 105 -18.32 -22.50 -0.16
CA ASP A 105 -18.77 -23.14 -1.41
C ASP A 105 -18.48 -22.33 -2.69
N GLY A 106 -18.00 -21.09 -2.55
CA GLY A 106 -17.72 -20.15 -3.64
C GLY A 106 -18.94 -19.44 -4.21
N VAL A 107 -20.13 -19.62 -3.63
CA VAL A 107 -21.40 -19.06 -4.12
C VAL A 107 -22.15 -18.31 -3.02
N THR A 108 -22.14 -18.83 -1.79
CA THR A 108 -22.78 -18.19 -0.64
C THR A 108 -22.02 -16.92 -0.27
N SER A 109 -22.75 -15.79 -0.14
CA SER A 109 -22.15 -14.55 0.36
C SER A 109 -21.81 -14.67 1.84
N ASN A 110 -20.54 -14.44 2.15
CA ASN A 110 -19.95 -14.50 3.49
C ASN A 110 -19.77 -13.12 4.12
N THR A 111 -20.25 -12.03 3.49
CA THR A 111 -20.07 -10.66 3.99
C THR A 111 -20.51 -10.52 5.45
N ALA A 112 -21.70 -11.00 5.77
CA ALA A 112 -22.22 -10.98 7.14
C ALA A 112 -21.40 -11.84 8.11
N ALA A 113 -20.82 -12.96 7.64
CA ALA A 113 -19.97 -13.81 8.47
C ALA A 113 -18.63 -13.13 8.79
N PHE A 114 -18.01 -12.45 7.80
CA PHE A 114 -16.80 -11.65 8.02
C PHE A 114 -17.06 -10.47 8.97
N GLU A 115 -18.13 -9.72 8.77
CA GLU A 115 -18.52 -8.62 9.65
C GLU A 115 -18.77 -9.08 11.08
N ALA A 116 -19.53 -10.18 11.26
CA ALA A 116 -19.79 -10.77 12.56
C ALA A 116 -18.50 -11.26 13.24
N ALA A 117 -17.59 -11.88 12.47
CA ALA A 117 -16.31 -12.34 12.96
C ALA A 117 -15.43 -11.19 13.43
N VAL A 118 -15.24 -10.14 12.62
CA VAL A 118 -14.43 -8.98 13.01
C VAL A 118 -15.03 -8.28 14.23
N SER A 119 -16.34 -8.04 14.21
CA SER A 119 -17.04 -7.39 15.33
C SER A 119 -16.90 -8.21 16.62
N GLY A 120 -17.19 -9.52 16.57
CA GLY A 120 -17.12 -10.40 17.73
C GLY A 120 -15.72 -10.60 18.28
N LEU A 121 -14.70 -10.60 17.43
CA LEU A 121 -13.31 -10.76 17.85
C LEU A 121 -12.65 -9.46 18.31
N SER A 122 -13.17 -8.30 17.88
CA SER A 122 -12.66 -6.98 18.28
C SER A 122 -12.66 -6.76 19.81
N GLN A 123 -13.56 -7.43 20.53
CA GLN A 123 -13.63 -7.34 21.99
C GLN A 123 -12.35 -7.84 22.69
N PHE A 124 -11.58 -8.71 22.03
CA PHE A 124 -10.34 -9.27 22.57
C PHE A 124 -9.11 -8.40 22.31
N ALA A 125 -9.27 -7.19 21.75
CA ALA A 125 -8.17 -6.30 21.44
C ALA A 125 -7.23 -6.03 22.62
N CYS A 126 -7.77 -5.81 23.83
CA CYS A 126 -6.96 -5.62 25.05
C CYS A 126 -6.61 -6.94 25.78
N GLU A 127 -7.01 -8.10 25.26
CA GLU A 127 -6.74 -9.44 25.85
C GLU A 127 -5.67 -10.21 25.07
N GLY A 128 -4.80 -9.51 24.33
CA GLY A 128 -3.79 -10.11 23.45
C GLY A 128 -4.25 -10.26 22.00
N GLY A 129 -5.35 -9.61 21.62
CA GLY A 129 -5.87 -9.62 20.26
C GLY A 129 -6.48 -10.96 19.85
N ALA A 130 -6.97 -10.98 18.62
CA ALA A 130 -7.66 -12.13 18.07
C ALA A 130 -7.21 -12.48 16.65
N MET A 131 -7.32 -13.75 16.31
CA MET A 131 -7.14 -14.28 14.97
C MET A 131 -8.47 -14.83 14.43
N LEU A 132 -8.80 -14.43 13.21
CA LEU A 132 -9.80 -15.08 12.38
C LEU A 132 -9.11 -15.99 11.37
N VAL A 133 -9.39 -17.28 11.46
CA VAL A 133 -8.95 -18.29 10.49
C VAL A 133 -10.01 -18.42 9.40
N VAL A 134 -9.60 -18.25 8.15
CA VAL A 134 -10.37 -18.60 6.95
C VAL A 134 -9.92 -19.98 6.50
N PRO A 135 -10.72 -21.05 6.70
CA PRO A 135 -10.32 -22.42 6.36
C PRO A 135 -10.22 -22.65 4.85
N ALA A 136 -9.70 -23.82 4.46
CA ALA A 136 -9.75 -24.30 3.08
C ALA A 136 -11.19 -24.22 2.53
N GLY A 137 -11.34 -23.72 1.30
CA GLY A 137 -12.65 -23.45 0.71
C GLY A 137 -12.66 -22.13 -0.09
N ARG A 138 -13.79 -21.84 -0.74
CA ARG A 138 -13.98 -20.64 -1.55
C ARG A 138 -15.01 -19.72 -0.87
N TRP A 139 -14.63 -18.51 -0.51
CA TRP A 139 -15.41 -17.65 0.37
C TRP A 139 -15.79 -16.35 -0.38
N LEU A 140 -16.93 -16.38 -1.08
CA LEU A 140 -17.45 -15.19 -1.76
C LEU A 140 -17.86 -14.14 -0.73
N THR A 141 -17.38 -12.91 -0.86
CA THR A 141 -17.71 -11.81 0.05
C THR A 141 -17.67 -10.46 -0.67
N GLY A 142 -18.54 -9.56 -0.21
CA GLY A 142 -18.38 -8.13 -0.44
C GLY A 142 -17.30 -7.53 0.45
N PRO A 143 -17.04 -6.21 0.30
CA PRO A 143 -16.10 -5.46 1.13
C PRO A 143 -16.34 -5.61 2.64
N PHE A 144 -15.26 -5.75 3.42
CA PHE A 144 -15.32 -5.75 4.88
C PHE A 144 -14.12 -5.04 5.52
N ASN A 145 -14.31 -4.56 6.75
CA ASN A 145 -13.32 -3.79 7.49
C ASN A 145 -12.61 -4.65 8.54
N LEU A 146 -11.30 -4.46 8.71
CA LEU A 146 -10.51 -5.02 9.81
C LEU A 146 -10.53 -4.10 11.04
N THR A 147 -10.05 -4.63 12.17
CA THR A 147 -9.90 -3.92 13.45
C THR A 147 -8.47 -4.03 14.00
N SER A 148 -8.15 -3.28 15.06
CA SER A 148 -6.82 -3.31 15.71
C SER A 148 -6.61 -4.62 16.48
N HIS A 149 -5.34 -4.99 16.70
CA HIS A 149 -4.94 -6.22 17.41
C HIS A 149 -5.56 -7.48 16.79
N PHE A 150 -5.59 -7.52 15.47
CA PHE A 150 -6.31 -8.53 14.70
C PHE A 150 -5.36 -9.26 13.75
N THR A 151 -5.60 -10.55 13.57
CA THR A 151 -4.94 -11.36 12.54
C THR A 151 -5.99 -11.99 11.64
N LEU A 152 -5.95 -11.68 10.35
CA LEU A 152 -6.66 -12.44 9.32
C LEU A 152 -5.70 -13.53 8.81
N PHE A 153 -6.02 -14.79 9.10
CA PHE A 153 -5.22 -15.95 8.72
C PHE A 153 -5.90 -16.75 7.61
N LEU A 154 -5.28 -16.87 6.44
CA LEU A 154 -5.80 -17.67 5.32
C LEU A 154 -5.11 -19.04 5.30
N HIS A 155 -5.89 -20.09 5.54
CA HIS A 155 -5.40 -21.45 5.47
C HIS A 155 -4.93 -21.82 4.06
N ARG A 156 -4.12 -22.88 3.94
CA ARG A 156 -3.85 -23.52 2.65
C ARG A 156 -5.16 -23.86 1.96
N ASP A 157 -5.24 -23.59 0.66
CA ASP A 157 -6.42 -23.79 -0.19
C ASP A 157 -7.65 -22.94 0.19
N ALA A 158 -7.49 -21.95 1.09
CA ALA A 158 -8.49 -20.91 1.30
C ALA A 158 -8.42 -19.90 0.14
N VAL A 159 -9.58 -19.56 -0.44
CA VAL A 159 -9.71 -18.53 -1.47
C VAL A 159 -10.81 -17.55 -1.05
N ILE A 160 -10.45 -16.33 -0.66
CA ILE A 160 -11.42 -15.23 -0.53
C ILE A 160 -11.72 -14.71 -1.93
N LEU A 161 -12.99 -14.72 -2.33
CA LEU A 161 -13.45 -14.25 -3.63
C LEU A 161 -14.19 -12.93 -3.47
N ALA A 162 -13.76 -11.88 -4.15
CA ALA A 162 -14.44 -10.60 -4.14
C ALA A 162 -15.73 -10.66 -4.95
N THR A 163 -16.84 -10.13 -4.45
CA THR A 163 -18.08 -10.01 -5.23
C THR A 163 -17.87 -9.20 -6.52
N GLN A 164 -18.46 -9.69 -7.62
CA GLN A 164 -18.50 -8.98 -8.90
C GLN A 164 -19.68 -8.00 -9.00
N GLU A 165 -20.57 -8.02 -8.01
CA GLU A 165 -21.70 -7.10 -7.91
C GLU A 165 -21.21 -5.72 -7.47
N ILE A 166 -21.11 -4.79 -8.42
CA ILE A 166 -20.56 -3.45 -8.19
C ILE A 166 -21.32 -2.69 -7.10
N ASP A 167 -22.63 -2.91 -6.97
CA ASP A 167 -23.47 -2.21 -5.99
C ASP A 167 -23.19 -2.65 -4.55
N GLU A 168 -22.49 -3.77 -4.32
CA GLU A 168 -21.98 -4.15 -2.98
C GLU A 168 -20.76 -3.31 -2.57
N TRP A 169 -20.11 -2.63 -3.51
CA TRP A 169 -18.94 -1.80 -3.25
C TRP A 169 -19.38 -0.36 -2.98
N ALA A 170 -19.44 0.01 -1.71
CA ALA A 170 -19.87 1.34 -1.30
C ALA A 170 -19.00 2.44 -1.93
N ILE A 171 -19.61 3.57 -2.30
CA ILE A 171 -18.86 4.74 -2.75
C ILE A 171 -18.31 5.48 -1.52
N ILE A 172 -17.00 5.65 -1.49
CA ILE A 172 -16.27 6.37 -0.46
C ILE A 172 -15.57 7.59 -1.05
N ASP A 173 -15.20 8.52 -0.17
CA ASP A 173 -14.45 9.71 -0.55
C ASP A 173 -13.09 9.33 -1.18
N PRO A 174 -12.58 10.16 -2.10
CA PRO A 174 -11.23 10.00 -2.60
C PRO A 174 -10.20 10.18 -1.48
N LEU A 175 -8.97 9.76 -1.74
CA LEU A 175 -7.87 10.01 -0.82
C LEU A 175 -7.66 11.53 -0.69
N PRO A 176 -7.51 12.06 0.55
CA PRO A 176 -7.33 13.50 0.75
C PRO A 176 -6.09 14.03 0.03
N SER A 177 -5.01 13.24 -0.08
CA SER A 177 -3.80 13.62 -0.82
C SER A 177 -3.94 13.53 -2.34
N TYR A 178 -5.11 13.17 -2.88
CA TYR A 178 -5.37 13.06 -4.32
C TYR A 178 -6.48 14.02 -4.80
N GLY A 179 -7.30 14.54 -3.89
CA GLY A 179 -8.42 15.46 -4.19
C GLY A 179 -9.62 14.84 -4.90
N ARG A 180 -9.40 13.81 -5.71
CA ARG A 180 -10.38 13.10 -6.52
C ARG A 180 -10.00 11.64 -6.71
N GLY A 181 -10.93 10.86 -7.28
CA GLY A 181 -10.65 9.52 -7.74
C GLY A 181 -9.52 9.47 -8.77
N ARG A 182 -8.66 8.46 -8.64
CA ARG A 182 -7.47 8.26 -9.46
C ARG A 182 -7.77 7.90 -10.92
N ASP A 183 -8.80 7.10 -11.14
CA ASP A 183 -9.21 6.66 -12.47
C ASP A 183 -10.26 7.61 -13.08
N LEU A 184 -11.18 8.11 -12.25
CA LEU A 184 -12.33 8.93 -12.63
C LEU A 184 -12.58 10.04 -11.60
N VAL A 185 -13.19 11.15 -12.06
CA VAL A 185 -13.55 12.30 -11.19
C VAL A 185 -14.56 11.84 -10.12
N GLY A 186 -14.47 12.41 -8.92
CA GLY A 186 -15.41 12.16 -7.83
C GLY A 186 -14.92 11.12 -6.85
N GLY A 187 -15.85 10.36 -6.28
CA GLY A 187 -15.56 9.30 -5.30
C GLY A 187 -14.90 8.07 -5.92
N ARG A 188 -14.75 7.05 -5.09
CA ARG A 188 -14.24 5.73 -5.48
C ARG A 188 -15.07 4.62 -4.86
N TYR A 189 -15.14 3.49 -5.53
CA TYR A 189 -15.64 2.26 -4.92
C TYR A 189 -14.73 1.89 -3.73
N SER A 190 -15.30 1.29 -2.69
CA SER A 190 -14.58 0.81 -1.51
C SER A 190 -13.54 -0.26 -1.85
N ASN A 191 -12.84 -0.83 -0.87
CA ASN A 191 -11.85 -1.89 -1.12
C ASN A 191 -12.33 -3.20 -0.51
N LEU A 192 -11.96 -4.34 -1.09
CA LEU A 192 -12.41 -5.64 -0.59
C LEU A 192 -12.06 -5.83 0.89
N ILE A 193 -10.81 -5.57 1.26
CA ILE A 193 -10.35 -5.57 2.65
C ILE A 193 -9.85 -4.18 2.98
N THR A 194 -10.52 -3.52 3.92
CA THR A 194 -10.18 -2.15 4.33
C THR A 194 -9.83 -2.09 5.82
N GLY A 195 -8.98 -1.14 6.21
CA GLY A 195 -8.72 -0.81 7.61
C GLY A 195 -8.40 0.67 7.77
N TYR A 196 -8.91 1.31 8.81
CA TYR A 196 -8.67 2.74 9.06
C TYR A 196 -8.25 2.97 10.51
N ASN A 197 -7.15 3.70 10.71
CA ASN A 197 -6.62 4.06 12.03
C ASN A 197 -6.37 2.82 12.92
N LEU A 198 -5.78 1.78 12.35
CA LEU A 198 -5.55 0.52 13.04
C LEU A 198 -4.15 0.47 13.66
N THR A 199 -4.03 -0.28 14.75
CA THR A 199 -2.73 -0.66 15.31
C THR A 199 -2.64 -2.17 15.36
N ASP A 200 -1.47 -2.71 15.00
CA ASP A 200 -1.16 -4.14 15.15
C ASP A 200 -2.15 -5.02 14.37
N VAL A 201 -2.00 -4.98 13.04
CA VAL A 201 -2.82 -5.74 12.08
C VAL A 201 -1.94 -6.69 11.31
N VAL A 202 -2.35 -7.96 11.26
CA VAL A 202 -1.64 -9.01 10.53
C VAL A 202 -2.58 -9.63 9.50
N ILE A 203 -2.16 -9.66 8.23
CA ILE A 203 -2.82 -10.46 7.18
C ILE A 203 -1.81 -11.51 6.74
N THR A 204 -2.06 -12.76 7.08
CA THR A 204 -1.10 -13.84 6.85
C THR A 204 -1.78 -15.17 6.55
N GLY A 205 -1.03 -16.25 6.39
CA GLY A 205 -1.60 -17.55 6.06
C GLY A 205 -0.57 -18.62 5.71
N ASP A 206 -1.09 -19.78 5.33
CA ASP A 206 -0.34 -20.88 4.73
C ASP A 206 -0.44 -20.82 3.19
N ASN A 207 -0.18 -19.64 2.63
CA ASN A 207 -0.31 -19.33 1.20
C ASN A 207 -1.74 -19.47 0.66
N GLY A 208 -2.74 -19.07 1.45
CA GLY A 208 -4.10 -18.88 0.94
C GLY A 208 -4.19 -17.66 0.01
N THR A 209 -5.28 -17.61 -0.77
CA THR A 209 -5.46 -16.66 -1.88
C THR A 209 -6.55 -15.63 -1.57
N ILE A 210 -6.29 -14.38 -1.94
CA ILE A 210 -7.31 -13.32 -2.06
C ILE A 210 -7.44 -13.00 -3.54
N ASP A 211 -8.61 -13.29 -4.10
CA ASP A 211 -8.95 -13.17 -5.51
C ASP A 211 -9.97 -12.05 -5.70
N GLY A 212 -9.54 -10.99 -6.39
CA GLY A 212 -10.35 -9.80 -6.64
C GLY A 212 -11.41 -9.97 -7.72
N GLN A 213 -11.42 -11.09 -8.45
CA GLN A 213 -12.29 -11.34 -9.62
C GLN A 213 -12.34 -10.14 -10.59
N GLY A 214 -11.18 -9.51 -10.82
CA GLY A 214 -11.01 -8.19 -11.41
C GLY A 214 -11.41 -8.04 -12.87
N GLN A 215 -11.59 -9.14 -13.61
CA GLN A 215 -11.91 -9.10 -15.05
C GLN A 215 -13.12 -8.22 -15.35
N THR A 216 -14.21 -8.37 -14.59
CA THR A 216 -15.43 -7.55 -14.75
C THR A 216 -15.15 -6.07 -14.53
N TRP A 217 -14.29 -5.73 -13.56
CA TRP A 217 -13.89 -4.35 -13.29
C TRP A 217 -13.06 -3.77 -14.43
N TRP A 218 -12.14 -4.55 -14.99
CA TRP A 218 -11.33 -4.13 -16.12
C TRP A 218 -12.19 -3.93 -17.37
N ASP A 219 -13.06 -4.87 -17.71
CA ASP A 219 -13.95 -4.76 -18.87
C ASP A 219 -14.82 -3.51 -18.79
N LYS A 220 -15.41 -3.25 -17.63
CA LYS A 220 -16.22 -2.05 -17.39
C LYS A 220 -15.42 -0.76 -17.44
N PHE A 221 -14.19 -0.78 -16.93
CA PHE A 221 -13.29 0.37 -17.03
C PHE A 221 -12.97 0.70 -18.49
N HIS A 222 -12.59 -0.30 -19.31
CA HIS A 222 -12.26 -0.08 -20.72
C HIS A 222 -13.48 0.32 -21.56
N SER A 223 -14.65 -0.23 -21.25
CA SER A 223 -15.92 0.13 -21.87
C SER A 223 -16.50 1.46 -21.36
N LYS A 224 -15.83 2.13 -20.40
CA LYS A 224 -16.26 3.39 -19.78
C LYS A 224 -17.64 3.30 -19.11
N GLU A 225 -17.94 2.15 -18.52
CA GLU A 225 -19.20 1.86 -17.81
C GLU A 225 -19.14 2.19 -16.31
N LEU A 226 -17.96 2.50 -15.78
CA LEU A 226 -17.80 2.88 -14.38
C LEU A 226 -18.04 4.38 -14.21
N ASN A 227 -18.73 4.75 -13.14
CA ASN A 227 -18.96 6.15 -12.77
C ASN A 227 -17.90 6.70 -11.83
N PHE A 228 -17.20 5.82 -11.10
CA PHE A 228 -16.25 6.17 -10.04
C PHE A 228 -14.96 5.36 -10.16
N THR A 229 -13.92 5.82 -9.46
CA THR A 229 -12.63 5.10 -9.45
C THR A 229 -12.79 3.70 -8.85
N ARG A 230 -12.17 2.71 -9.48
CA ARG A 230 -12.22 1.30 -9.05
C ARG A 230 -11.67 1.12 -7.62
N GLY A 231 -12.26 0.17 -6.91
CA GLY A 231 -11.79 -0.27 -5.61
C GLY A 231 -10.46 -1.01 -5.66
N TYR A 232 -9.84 -1.18 -4.51
CA TYR A 232 -8.59 -1.96 -4.35
C TYR A 232 -8.86 -3.31 -3.69
N LEU A 233 -7.86 -4.19 -3.73
CA LEU A 233 -7.98 -5.49 -3.06
C LEU A 233 -7.77 -5.34 -1.54
N ILE A 234 -6.69 -4.68 -1.12
CA ILE A 234 -6.39 -4.42 0.29
C ILE A 234 -5.94 -2.96 0.43
N GLU A 235 -6.60 -2.21 1.30
CA GLU A 235 -6.18 -0.86 1.68
C GLU A 235 -6.19 -0.67 3.19
N ILE A 236 -5.04 -0.29 3.74
CA ILE A 236 -4.88 -0.03 5.17
C ILE A 236 -4.43 1.41 5.34
N MET A 237 -5.30 2.23 5.93
CA MET A 237 -5.16 3.67 6.03
C MET A 237 -4.81 4.11 7.46
N TYR A 238 -3.96 5.13 7.60
CA TYR A 238 -3.65 5.77 8.90
C TYR A 238 -3.20 4.79 9.99
N SER A 239 -2.56 3.69 9.63
CA SER A 239 -2.34 2.57 10.54
C SER A 239 -0.88 2.42 10.94
N ASN A 240 -0.65 1.70 12.02
CA ASN A 240 0.66 1.49 12.61
C ASN A 240 0.89 0.00 12.92
N GLN A 241 2.08 -0.52 12.64
CA GLN A 241 2.40 -1.95 12.83
C GLN A 241 1.48 -2.84 11.99
N VAL A 242 1.71 -2.82 10.68
CA VAL A 242 0.97 -3.63 9.71
C VAL A 242 1.91 -4.71 9.16
N LEU A 243 1.52 -5.98 9.25
CA LEU A 243 2.25 -7.10 8.68
C LEU A 243 1.38 -7.80 7.64
N ILE A 244 1.91 -7.93 6.43
CA ILE A 244 1.26 -8.69 5.36
C ILE A 244 2.25 -9.71 4.83
N SER A 245 1.95 -11.00 4.98
CA SER A 245 2.90 -12.07 4.68
C SER A 245 2.24 -13.35 4.20
N ASN A 246 2.97 -14.22 3.51
CA ASN A 246 2.54 -15.61 3.22
C ASN A 246 1.11 -15.78 2.66
N ILE A 247 0.67 -14.86 1.82
CA ILE A 247 -0.60 -14.92 1.08
C ILE A 247 -0.33 -14.73 -0.41
N THR A 248 -1.27 -15.17 -1.23
CA THR A 248 -1.29 -14.92 -2.67
C THR A 248 -2.40 -13.92 -2.98
N LEU A 249 -2.07 -12.87 -3.74
CA LEU A 249 -3.03 -11.88 -4.25
C LEU A 249 -3.18 -12.08 -5.75
N VAL A 250 -4.40 -12.20 -6.27
CA VAL A 250 -4.70 -12.35 -7.69
C VAL A 250 -5.85 -11.44 -8.12
N ASP A 251 -5.87 -11.06 -9.40
CA ASP A 251 -7.00 -10.44 -10.08
C ASP A 251 -7.65 -9.25 -9.37
N SER A 252 -6.86 -8.33 -8.81
CA SER A 252 -7.41 -7.12 -8.20
C SER A 252 -8.22 -6.27 -9.19
N PRO A 253 -9.35 -5.66 -8.78
CA PRO A 253 -10.06 -4.67 -9.58
C PRO A 253 -9.16 -3.52 -10.08
N SER A 254 -8.21 -3.09 -9.25
CA SER A 254 -7.22 -2.04 -9.58
C SER A 254 -5.90 -2.26 -8.81
N TRP A 255 -5.64 -1.48 -7.76
CA TRP A 255 -4.44 -1.65 -6.92
C TRP A 255 -4.62 -2.85 -5.98
N ASN A 256 -3.54 -3.58 -5.72
CA ASN A 256 -3.60 -4.82 -4.95
C ASN A 256 -3.45 -4.56 -3.47
N LEU A 257 -2.26 -4.12 -3.09
CA LEU A 257 -1.96 -3.75 -1.74
C LEU A 257 -1.66 -2.27 -1.71
N HIS A 258 -2.36 -1.54 -0.86
CA HIS A 258 -2.24 -0.10 -0.69
C HIS A 258 -2.22 0.30 0.80
N PRO A 259 -1.10 0.15 1.51
CA PRO A 259 -0.90 0.87 2.75
C PRO A 259 -0.73 2.36 2.43
N VAL A 260 -1.52 3.20 3.09
CA VAL A 260 -1.52 4.65 2.88
C VAL A 260 -1.57 5.39 4.21
N TYR A 261 -0.80 6.48 4.32
CA TYR A 261 -0.68 7.27 5.55
C TYR A 261 -0.24 6.46 6.77
N SER A 262 0.48 5.37 6.55
CA SER A 262 0.76 4.34 7.55
C SER A 262 2.24 4.31 7.92
N ARG A 263 2.55 3.72 9.07
CA ARG A 263 3.94 3.60 9.53
C ARG A 263 4.27 2.23 10.10
N SER A 264 5.53 1.84 10.04
CA SER A 264 5.99 0.50 10.46
C SER A 264 5.21 -0.61 9.74
N VAL A 265 5.39 -0.65 8.42
CA VAL A 265 4.70 -1.59 7.52
C VAL A 265 5.71 -2.63 7.05
N ILE A 266 5.38 -3.91 7.22
CA ILE A 266 6.23 -5.04 6.84
C ILE A 266 5.47 -5.92 5.86
N ILE A 267 6.12 -6.22 4.74
CA ILE A 267 5.52 -6.89 3.59
C ILE A 267 6.44 -8.03 3.15
N LEU A 268 5.93 -9.27 3.26
CA LEU A 268 6.67 -10.53 3.10
C LEU A 268 5.82 -11.57 2.35
N PHE A 269 5.43 -11.30 1.11
CA PHE A 269 4.47 -12.18 0.44
C PHE A 269 4.82 -12.44 -1.03
N ARG A 270 4.13 -13.43 -1.59
CA ARG A 270 4.20 -13.75 -3.01
C ARG A 270 2.97 -13.19 -3.70
N ALA A 271 3.13 -12.19 -4.55
CA ALA A 271 2.06 -11.65 -5.38
C ALA A 271 2.10 -12.33 -6.75
N PHE A 272 1.04 -13.03 -7.14
CA PHE A 272 0.98 -13.64 -8.47
C PHE A 272 -0.12 -12.96 -9.28
N TYR A 273 0.24 -12.45 -10.45
CA TYR A 273 -0.72 -12.33 -11.52
C TYR A 273 -0.67 -13.60 -12.36
N ILE A 274 -1.80 -14.30 -12.47
CA ILE A 274 -2.03 -15.31 -13.51
C ILE A 274 -3.14 -14.75 -14.40
N SER A 275 -2.82 -13.97 -15.44
CA SER A 275 -3.72 -14.02 -16.59
C SER A 275 -3.35 -15.23 -17.42
N GLU A 276 -4.26 -16.18 -17.50
CA GLU A 276 -4.27 -17.15 -18.57
C GLU A 276 -4.22 -16.43 -19.94
N GLN A 277 -3.05 -16.42 -20.58
CA GLN A 277 -2.95 -16.50 -22.04
C GLN A 277 -1.59 -17.01 -22.54
N THR A 278 -0.92 -17.85 -21.77
CA THR A 278 0.17 -18.71 -22.26
C THR A 278 -0.31 -20.14 -22.39
N ASP A 279 -1.29 -20.38 -23.26
CA ASP A 279 -1.34 -21.47 -24.25
C ASP A 279 -2.76 -21.66 -24.81
N ARG A 280 -3.01 -21.07 -25.97
CA ARG A 280 -3.98 -21.60 -26.93
C ARG A 280 -3.37 -21.42 -28.32
N SER A 281 -2.63 -22.45 -28.72
CA SER A 281 -2.33 -22.86 -30.09
C SER A 281 -2.90 -21.95 -31.19
N ASN A 282 -2.02 -21.26 -31.90
CA ASN A 282 -2.14 -20.77 -33.28
C ASN A 282 -3.53 -20.33 -33.77
N ALA A 283 -3.77 -19.02 -33.85
CA ALA A 283 -4.06 -18.31 -35.11
C ALA A 283 -4.60 -16.90 -34.83
N ASN A 284 -4.04 -15.93 -35.55
CA ASN A 284 -4.55 -14.58 -35.77
C ASN A 284 -4.44 -13.60 -34.61
N ALA A 285 -3.29 -12.92 -34.60
CA ALA A 285 -3.13 -11.48 -34.43
C ALA A 285 -4.40 -10.72 -34.01
N LEU A 286 -4.52 -10.46 -32.72
CA LEU A 286 -5.15 -9.24 -32.20
C LEU A 286 -4.08 -8.52 -31.40
N MET A 287 -3.38 -7.62 -32.09
CA MET A 287 -2.60 -6.57 -31.46
C MET A 287 -3.54 -5.77 -30.57
N PHE A 288 -3.45 -5.97 -29.25
CA PHE A 288 -4.02 -5.00 -28.33
C PHE A 288 -3.19 -3.71 -28.44
N SER A 289 -3.89 -2.64 -28.82
CA SER A 289 -3.39 -1.28 -28.90
C SER A 289 -2.48 -0.94 -27.71
N VAL A 290 -1.33 -0.39 -28.07
CA VAL A 290 -0.15 -0.12 -27.25
C VAL A 290 -0.33 1.19 -26.47
N GLU A 291 -1.48 1.87 -26.57
CA GLU A 291 -1.65 3.26 -26.12
C GLU A 291 -2.44 3.48 -24.81
N ASP A 292 -3.22 2.52 -24.29
CA ASP A 292 -4.04 2.70 -23.06
C ASP A 292 -3.56 1.88 -21.84
N ARG A 293 -2.25 1.61 -21.76
CA ARG A 293 -1.71 0.55 -20.87
C ARG A 293 -1.51 0.92 -19.40
N CYS A 294 -1.81 2.15 -18.99
CA CYS A 294 -1.62 2.55 -17.60
C CYS A 294 -2.65 1.86 -16.68
N CYS A 295 -3.87 1.55 -17.14
CA CYS A 295 -4.99 1.29 -16.23
C CYS A 295 -5.52 -0.16 -16.20
N SER A 296 -4.93 -1.08 -16.96
CA SER A 296 -5.57 -2.38 -17.23
C SER A 296 -5.11 -3.55 -16.38
N ARG A 297 -4.02 -3.46 -15.60
CA ARG A 297 -3.43 -4.67 -15.02
C ARG A 297 -2.72 -4.41 -13.68
N LEU A 298 -2.77 -5.42 -12.81
CA LEU A 298 -2.25 -5.49 -11.44
C LEU A 298 -1.25 -4.38 -11.07
N ARG A 299 -1.63 -3.41 -10.24
CA ARG A 299 -0.70 -2.43 -9.63
C ARG A 299 -0.42 -2.83 -8.18
N LEU A 300 0.82 -2.74 -7.75
CA LEU A 300 1.19 -2.85 -6.34
C LEU A 300 1.73 -1.49 -5.88
N CYS A 301 0.87 -0.73 -5.21
CA CYS A 301 1.23 0.56 -4.62
C CYS A 301 1.64 0.32 -3.16
N PHE A 302 2.89 -0.02 -2.92
CA PHE A 302 3.33 -0.48 -1.61
C PHE A 302 3.54 0.62 -0.57
N SER A 303 3.56 1.89 -0.96
CA SER A 303 3.76 2.99 -0.02
C SER A 303 3.23 4.27 -0.62
N ASP A 304 2.07 4.71 -0.16
CA ASP A 304 1.61 6.08 -0.38
C ASP A 304 1.68 6.84 0.95
N SER A 305 2.56 7.84 1.01
CA SER A 305 2.74 8.66 2.20
C SER A 305 3.00 7.82 3.47
N CYS A 306 3.82 6.76 3.35
CA CYS A 306 4.14 5.85 4.45
C CYS A 306 5.56 6.02 4.98
N SER A 307 5.79 5.65 6.24
CA SER A 307 7.13 5.71 6.85
C SER A 307 7.57 4.40 7.51
N ASN A 308 8.86 4.10 7.45
CA ASN A 308 9.44 2.86 8.01
C ASN A 308 8.78 1.63 7.39
N VAL A 309 9.06 1.40 6.11
CA VAL A 309 8.48 0.31 5.32
C VAL A 309 9.55 -0.71 4.96
N ARG A 310 9.24 -1.99 5.14
CA ARG A 310 10.08 -3.12 4.73
C ARG A 310 9.33 -4.00 3.74
N ILE A 311 9.88 -4.14 2.54
CA ILE A 311 9.38 -5.04 1.50
C ILE A 311 10.49 -6.04 1.21
N GLU A 312 10.29 -7.30 1.57
CA GLU A 312 11.33 -8.31 1.35
C GLU A 312 10.77 -9.68 1.00
N ASP A 313 11.60 -10.48 0.32
CA ASP A 313 11.28 -11.86 -0.07
C ASP A 313 10.03 -12.00 -0.95
N CYS A 314 9.81 -10.99 -1.80
CA CYS A 314 8.65 -10.91 -2.67
C CYS A 314 8.92 -11.50 -4.06
N TYR A 315 7.95 -12.23 -4.57
CA TYR A 315 7.85 -12.59 -5.99
C TYR A 315 6.62 -11.88 -6.56
N ILE A 316 6.78 -11.09 -7.61
CA ILE A 316 5.73 -10.23 -8.16
C ILE A 316 5.64 -10.42 -9.68
N VAL A 317 4.45 -10.74 -10.17
CA VAL A 317 4.10 -10.58 -11.58
C VAL A 317 3.04 -9.50 -11.66
N SER A 318 3.28 -8.45 -12.43
CA SER A 318 2.40 -7.29 -12.51
C SER A 318 2.24 -6.86 -13.97
N GLY A 319 1.07 -6.32 -14.32
CA GLY A 319 0.90 -5.66 -15.61
C GLY A 319 1.03 -4.14 -15.55
N ASP A 320 1.49 -3.61 -14.43
CA ASP A 320 1.92 -2.22 -14.24
C ASP A 320 3.15 -2.23 -13.32
N ASP A 321 3.37 -1.24 -12.46
CA ASP A 321 4.53 -1.20 -11.58
C ASP A 321 4.51 -2.35 -10.54
N CYS A 322 5.61 -3.11 -10.43
CA CYS A 322 5.78 -4.13 -9.40
C CYS A 322 5.84 -3.52 -8.00
N ILE A 323 6.64 -2.47 -7.82
CA ILE A 323 6.63 -1.65 -6.61
C ILE A 323 6.44 -0.20 -7.01
N ALA A 324 5.34 0.42 -6.59
CA ALA A 324 5.15 1.87 -6.71
C ALA A 324 5.23 2.57 -5.35
N ILE A 325 6.08 3.60 -5.27
CA ILE A 325 6.21 4.50 -4.12
C ILE A 325 5.63 5.86 -4.50
N LYS A 326 4.70 6.36 -3.68
CA LYS A 326 3.89 7.56 -3.92
C LYS A 326 3.75 8.40 -2.65
N SER A 327 3.26 9.62 -2.78
CA SER A 327 2.98 10.51 -1.65
C SER A 327 1.97 11.61 -2.01
N GLY A 328 0.87 11.26 -2.68
CA GLY A 328 -0.14 12.24 -3.09
C GLY A 328 0.15 12.98 -4.41
N TRP A 329 -0.85 13.72 -4.88
CA TRP A 329 -0.94 14.24 -6.24
C TRP A 329 -1.16 15.75 -6.26
N ASP A 330 -0.19 16.46 -6.85
CA ASP A 330 -0.16 17.92 -7.05
C ASP A 330 -0.52 18.70 -5.78
N GLU A 331 -1.35 19.74 -5.88
CA GLU A 331 -1.73 20.62 -4.78
C GLU A 331 -2.34 19.88 -3.59
N TYR A 332 -3.07 18.78 -3.84
CA TYR A 332 -3.64 17.95 -2.79
C TYR A 332 -2.56 17.21 -2.00
N GLY A 333 -1.55 16.68 -2.69
CA GLY A 333 -0.39 16.06 -2.04
C GLY A 333 0.48 17.08 -1.31
N ILE A 334 0.68 18.26 -1.90
CA ILE A 334 1.41 19.38 -1.29
C ILE A 334 0.71 19.85 -0.01
N GLU A 335 -0.61 20.04 -0.04
CA GLU A 335 -1.39 20.45 1.13
C GLU A 335 -1.40 19.37 2.21
N PHE A 336 -1.55 18.10 1.81
CA PHE A 336 -1.54 16.98 2.74
C PHE A 336 -0.18 16.78 3.42
N ASN A 337 0.91 17.09 2.71
CA ASN A 337 2.27 17.24 3.26
C ASN A 337 2.76 16.02 4.07
N MET A 338 2.60 14.82 3.51
CA MET A 338 3.05 13.58 4.12
C MET A 338 3.96 12.78 3.17
N PRO A 339 5.27 12.71 3.43
CA PRO A 339 6.18 12.02 2.53
C PRO A 339 6.12 10.50 2.69
N SER A 340 6.53 9.79 1.63
CA SER A 340 6.97 8.39 1.73
C SER A 340 8.45 8.34 2.08
N GLN A 341 8.82 7.70 3.19
CA GLN A 341 10.22 7.71 3.65
C GLN A 341 10.67 6.51 4.48
N HIS A 342 11.98 6.26 4.49
CA HIS A 342 12.61 5.13 5.19
C HIS A 342 12.04 3.79 4.69
N ILE A 343 12.28 3.50 3.42
CA ILE A 343 11.75 2.33 2.73
C ILE A 343 12.89 1.41 2.33
N MET A 344 12.88 0.17 2.83
CA MET A 344 13.79 -0.89 2.42
C MET A 344 13.08 -1.89 1.51
N ILE A 345 13.65 -2.14 0.33
CA ILE A 345 13.22 -3.15 -0.63
C ILE A 345 14.36 -4.13 -0.81
N ARG A 346 14.17 -5.42 -0.52
CA ARG A 346 15.24 -6.40 -0.73
C ARG A 346 14.79 -7.79 -1.12
N ARG A 347 15.63 -8.53 -1.86
CA ARG A 347 15.33 -9.90 -2.29
C ARG A 347 14.00 -9.99 -3.05
N LEU A 348 13.86 -9.12 -4.04
CA LEU A 348 12.67 -9.02 -4.88
C LEU A 348 12.90 -9.73 -6.21
N THR A 349 11.95 -10.58 -6.62
CA THR A 349 11.82 -11.02 -8.01
C THR A 349 10.60 -10.37 -8.65
N CYS A 350 10.78 -9.69 -9.78
CA CYS A 350 9.69 -8.99 -10.48
C CYS A 350 9.62 -9.33 -11.97
N ILE A 351 8.39 -9.44 -12.46
CA ILE A 351 8.04 -9.50 -13.88
C ILE A 351 6.97 -8.43 -14.15
N SER A 352 7.33 -7.37 -14.88
CA SER A 352 6.41 -6.30 -15.30
C SER A 352 6.58 -5.95 -16.79
N PRO A 353 5.98 -6.72 -17.71
CA PRO A 353 6.23 -6.58 -19.15
C PRO A 353 5.83 -5.22 -19.72
N THR A 354 4.97 -4.48 -19.02
CA THR A 354 4.35 -3.23 -19.45
C THR A 354 4.73 -2.03 -18.60
N SER A 355 5.50 -2.18 -17.51
CA SER A 355 5.94 -1.06 -16.68
C SER A 355 7.24 -1.34 -15.89
N ALA A 356 7.37 -0.81 -14.68
CA ALA A 356 8.63 -0.80 -13.93
C ALA A 356 8.71 -1.86 -12.82
N VAL A 357 9.94 -2.25 -12.49
CA VAL A 357 10.24 -3.08 -11.32
C VAL A 357 10.08 -2.27 -10.04
N ILE A 358 10.72 -1.10 -9.99
CA ILE A 358 10.56 -0.12 -8.92
C ILE A 358 10.21 1.21 -9.58
N ALA A 359 9.02 1.72 -9.32
CA ALA A 359 8.55 3.02 -9.74
C ALA A 359 8.46 3.98 -8.55
N ILE A 360 8.97 5.18 -8.76
CA ILE A 360 8.91 6.29 -7.81
C ILE A 360 8.08 7.39 -8.49
N GLY A 361 6.93 7.70 -7.90
CA GLY A 361 5.93 8.59 -8.48
C GLY A 361 4.91 7.91 -9.41
N SER A 362 4.19 8.64 -10.26
CA SER A 362 4.35 10.09 -10.48
C SER A 362 3.70 10.95 -9.41
N GLU A 363 2.81 10.39 -8.59
CA GLU A 363 2.16 11.06 -7.47
C GLU A 363 3.16 11.12 -6.30
N MET A 364 4.02 12.14 -6.27
CA MET A 364 5.12 12.31 -5.30
C MET A 364 5.07 13.67 -4.56
N SER A 365 3.89 14.28 -4.50
CA SER A 365 3.71 15.69 -4.12
C SER A 365 3.85 15.98 -2.63
N GLY A 366 3.80 14.96 -1.77
CA GLY A 366 4.18 15.03 -0.36
C GLY A 366 5.67 14.77 -0.12
N GLY A 367 6.42 14.42 -1.16
CA GLY A 367 7.84 14.09 -1.11
C GLY A 367 8.11 12.58 -0.99
N ILE A 368 9.23 12.12 -1.55
CA ILE A 368 9.74 10.76 -1.40
C ILE A 368 11.22 10.84 -1.05
N GLN A 369 11.64 10.20 0.04
CA GLN A 369 13.06 10.21 0.45
C GLN A 369 13.51 8.93 1.15
N ASP A 370 14.82 8.65 1.14
CA ASP A 370 15.44 7.50 1.81
C ASP A 370 14.77 6.17 1.42
N VAL A 371 14.89 5.86 0.13
CA VAL A 371 14.45 4.59 -0.46
C VAL A 371 15.69 3.77 -0.80
N ARG A 372 15.80 2.59 -0.18
CA ARG A 372 16.93 1.69 -0.34
C ARG A 372 16.44 0.40 -0.99
N ALA A 373 17.01 0.04 -2.12
CA ALA A 373 16.68 -1.19 -2.84
C ALA A 373 17.93 -2.03 -3.08
N GLU A 374 17.91 -3.30 -2.68
CA GLU A 374 19.05 -4.20 -2.88
C GLU A 374 18.63 -5.64 -3.21
N ASP A 375 19.49 -6.38 -3.91
CA ASP A 375 19.24 -7.79 -4.25
C ASP A 375 17.94 -7.98 -5.05
N ILE A 376 17.88 -7.30 -6.20
CA ILE A 376 16.71 -7.27 -7.07
C ILE A 376 16.96 -8.12 -8.32
N THR A 377 16.05 -9.04 -8.61
CA THR A 377 16.02 -9.78 -9.88
C THR A 377 14.80 -9.33 -10.69
N ALA A 378 15.00 -8.82 -11.90
CA ALA A 378 13.91 -8.51 -12.80
C ALA A 378 14.00 -9.28 -14.10
N ILE A 379 12.87 -9.76 -14.57
CA ILE A 379 12.78 -10.61 -15.76
C ILE A 379 11.67 -10.07 -16.65
N ASN A 380 11.92 -9.96 -17.96
CA ASN A 380 10.92 -9.61 -18.97
C ASN A 380 10.08 -8.36 -18.58
N SER A 381 10.76 -7.28 -18.22
CA SER A 381 10.13 -6.07 -17.68
C SER A 381 10.35 -4.85 -18.58
N GLU A 382 9.49 -3.83 -18.53
CA GLU A 382 9.69 -2.65 -19.38
C GLU A 382 10.88 -1.80 -18.87
N SER A 383 10.91 -1.49 -17.58
CA SER A 383 12.05 -0.78 -16.97
C SER A 383 12.46 -1.34 -15.62
N GLY A 384 13.74 -1.25 -15.28
CA GLY A 384 14.26 -1.53 -13.93
C GLY A 384 13.77 -0.50 -12.91
N VAL A 385 14.53 0.58 -12.72
CA VAL A 385 14.13 1.68 -11.82
C VAL A 385 13.56 2.83 -12.63
N ARG A 386 12.35 3.27 -12.28
CA ARG A 386 11.62 4.34 -12.96
C ARG A 386 11.27 5.49 -12.02
N ILE A 387 11.75 6.71 -12.30
CA ILE A 387 11.34 7.94 -11.59
C ILE A 387 10.46 8.79 -12.52
N LYS A 388 9.27 9.14 -12.06
CA LYS A 388 8.28 9.90 -12.83
C LYS A 388 7.89 11.15 -12.06
N THR A 389 7.95 12.31 -12.69
CA THR A 389 7.39 13.55 -12.13
C THR A 389 7.04 14.54 -13.25
N ALA A 390 6.43 15.67 -12.88
CA ALA A 390 6.09 16.78 -13.76
C ALA A 390 6.02 18.09 -12.98
N ILE A 391 6.18 19.23 -13.68
CA ILE A 391 5.81 20.54 -13.15
C ILE A 391 4.36 20.49 -12.67
N GLY A 392 4.07 21.01 -11.48
CA GLY A 392 2.78 20.83 -10.79
C GLY A 392 2.90 19.94 -9.56
N ARG A 393 3.79 18.95 -9.62
CA ARG A 393 3.96 18.01 -8.51
C ARG A 393 4.58 18.63 -7.27
N GLY A 394 5.50 19.60 -7.44
CA GLY A 394 6.27 20.18 -6.35
C GLY A 394 7.09 19.16 -5.56
N ALA A 395 7.41 19.51 -4.31
CA ALA A 395 8.16 18.68 -3.37
C ALA A 395 9.44 18.06 -3.96
N TYR A 396 9.73 16.79 -3.65
CA TYR A 396 11.02 16.18 -3.95
C TYR A 396 10.94 14.65 -4.14
N VAL A 397 11.86 14.12 -4.96
CA VAL A 397 12.34 12.73 -4.89
C VAL A 397 13.83 12.79 -4.62
N ARG A 398 14.27 12.32 -3.45
CA ARG A 398 15.69 12.37 -3.09
C ARG A 398 16.18 11.17 -2.30
N ASP A 399 17.49 11.02 -2.18
CA ASP A 399 18.10 9.96 -1.37
C ASP A 399 17.57 8.57 -1.77
N ILE A 400 17.70 8.27 -3.07
CA ILE A 400 17.28 6.98 -3.65
C ILE A 400 18.52 6.15 -3.90
N PHE A 401 18.64 5.01 -3.24
CA PHE A 401 19.83 4.16 -3.28
C PHE A 401 19.45 2.78 -3.78
N VAL A 402 20.07 2.34 -4.86
CA VAL A 402 19.78 1.04 -5.47
C VAL A 402 21.09 0.31 -5.75
N ARG A 403 21.20 -0.93 -5.25
CA ARG A 403 22.37 -1.77 -5.50
C ARG A 403 22.05 -3.21 -5.82
N ARG A 404 23.00 -3.94 -6.40
CA ARG A 404 22.93 -5.40 -6.63
C ARG A 404 21.64 -5.79 -7.35
N MET A 405 21.53 -5.35 -8.61
CA MET A 405 20.42 -5.71 -9.49
C MET A 405 20.88 -6.65 -10.61
N SER A 406 20.12 -7.72 -10.83
CA SER A 406 20.25 -8.61 -11.98
C SER A 406 19.02 -8.47 -12.87
N LEU A 407 19.22 -8.01 -14.10
CA LEU A 407 18.17 -7.52 -14.97
C LEU A 407 18.19 -8.27 -16.29
N HIS A 408 17.15 -9.04 -16.59
CA HIS A 408 17.13 -9.91 -17.78
C HIS A 408 15.97 -9.57 -18.70
N THR A 409 16.26 -9.27 -19.95
CA THR A 409 15.25 -9.00 -20.99
C THR A 409 14.37 -7.80 -20.65
N MET A 410 14.84 -6.59 -20.93
CA MET A 410 14.06 -5.38 -20.67
C MET A 410 14.32 -4.24 -21.64
N LYS A 411 13.47 -3.22 -21.62
CA LYS A 411 13.61 -2.09 -22.53
C LYS A 411 14.57 -1.02 -21.98
N TRP A 412 14.45 -0.66 -20.71
CA TRP A 412 15.30 0.35 -20.06
C TRP A 412 15.85 -0.16 -18.72
N VAL A 413 17.16 -0.03 -18.47
CA VAL A 413 17.71 -0.29 -17.13
C VAL A 413 17.22 0.80 -16.17
N PHE A 414 17.47 2.06 -16.53
CA PHE A 414 17.03 3.23 -15.78
C PHE A 414 16.14 4.13 -16.64
N TRP A 415 15.02 4.59 -16.08
CA TRP A 415 14.16 5.57 -16.75
C TRP A 415 13.74 6.69 -15.79
N MET A 416 14.11 7.92 -16.10
CA MET A 416 13.61 9.12 -15.44
C MET A 416 12.86 10.02 -16.44
N THR A 417 11.78 10.64 -16.00
CA THR A 417 11.10 11.68 -16.79
C THR A 417 10.51 12.76 -15.89
N GLY A 418 10.85 14.02 -16.19
CA GLY A 418 10.23 15.24 -15.65
C GLY A 418 9.03 15.74 -16.48
N GLY A 419 8.62 15.00 -17.51
CA GLY A 419 7.53 15.37 -18.42
C GLY A 419 6.27 14.51 -18.26
N TYR A 420 6.02 13.94 -17.08
CA TYR A 420 4.89 13.03 -16.85
C TYR A 420 3.57 13.80 -16.64
N GLY A 421 3.05 14.42 -17.71
CA GLY A 421 1.96 15.43 -17.68
C GLY A 421 0.55 14.95 -17.35
N GLN A 422 0.38 14.01 -16.40
CA GLN A 422 -0.94 13.69 -15.83
C GLN A 422 -1.20 14.57 -14.60
N HIS A 423 -2.32 15.28 -14.52
CA HIS A 423 -2.70 16.10 -13.36
C HIS A 423 -4.12 15.72 -12.90
N PRO A 424 -4.49 15.90 -11.62
CA PRO A 424 -5.83 15.58 -11.14
C PRO A 424 -6.85 16.48 -11.83
N ASP A 425 -6.52 17.74 -12.04
CA ASP A 425 -7.35 18.72 -12.72
C ASP A 425 -6.46 19.86 -13.25
N ASP A 426 -7.09 20.90 -13.78
CA ASP A 426 -6.40 22.06 -14.35
C ASP A 426 -5.94 23.08 -13.27
N GLY A 427 -6.14 22.78 -11.99
CA GLY A 427 -5.84 23.64 -10.84
C GLY A 427 -4.42 23.50 -10.27
N TYR A 428 -3.61 22.56 -10.79
CA TYR A 428 -2.24 22.34 -10.34
C TYR A 428 -1.38 23.61 -10.45
N ASP A 429 -0.46 23.81 -9.52
CA ASP A 429 0.41 24.99 -9.48
C ASP A 429 1.57 24.87 -10.50
N PRO A 430 1.60 25.65 -11.60
CA PRO A 430 2.70 25.58 -12.57
C PRO A 430 4.04 26.08 -12.02
N GLY A 431 4.05 26.75 -10.87
CA GLY A 431 5.25 27.14 -10.13
C GLY A 431 5.79 26.03 -9.22
N ALA A 432 5.03 24.96 -8.98
CA ALA A 432 5.44 23.83 -8.16
C ALA A 432 6.37 22.89 -8.96
N VAL A 433 7.63 23.29 -9.08
CA VAL A 433 8.67 22.50 -9.76
C VAL A 433 9.23 21.45 -8.78
N PRO A 434 9.15 20.15 -9.11
CA PRO A 434 9.69 19.09 -8.26
C PRO A 434 11.23 19.08 -8.28
N VAL A 435 11.84 18.77 -7.14
CA VAL A 435 13.29 18.53 -7.04
C VAL A 435 13.56 17.03 -7.16
N VAL A 436 14.48 16.62 -8.03
CA VAL A 436 14.97 15.24 -8.08
C VAL A 436 16.48 15.27 -7.90
N GLU A 437 16.97 14.74 -6.78
CA GLU A 437 18.38 14.82 -6.42
C GLU A 437 18.87 13.57 -5.65
N GLY A 438 20.18 13.29 -5.68
CA GLY A 438 20.75 12.22 -4.84
C GLY A 438 20.24 10.83 -5.22
N ILE A 439 20.44 10.43 -6.48
CA ILE A 439 20.04 9.13 -7.00
C ILE A 439 21.28 8.28 -7.24
N SER A 440 21.39 7.17 -6.51
CA SER A 440 22.56 6.29 -6.54
C SER A 440 22.20 4.91 -7.09
N TYR A 441 22.94 4.47 -8.10
CA TYR A 441 22.87 3.13 -8.68
C TYR A 441 24.25 2.47 -8.59
N SER A 442 24.35 1.31 -7.94
CA SER A 442 25.58 0.52 -7.90
C SER A 442 25.37 -0.96 -8.23
N ASP A 443 26.39 -1.63 -8.74
CA ASP A 443 26.40 -3.10 -8.90
C ASP A 443 25.19 -3.63 -9.70
N VAL A 444 25.00 -3.12 -10.91
CA VAL A 444 23.87 -3.51 -11.78
C VAL A 444 24.39 -4.28 -12.98
N VAL A 445 23.88 -5.49 -13.18
CA VAL A 445 24.13 -6.29 -14.38
C VAL A 445 22.82 -6.44 -15.14
N ALA A 446 22.82 -6.02 -16.39
CA ALA A 446 21.68 -6.08 -17.27
C ALA A 446 22.02 -6.83 -18.56
N GLU A 447 21.21 -7.81 -18.91
CA GLU A 447 21.38 -8.67 -20.06
C GLU A 447 20.17 -8.56 -20.98
N ASN A 448 20.41 -8.65 -22.30
CA ASN A 448 19.36 -8.62 -23.31
C ASN A 448 18.46 -7.36 -23.19
N VAL A 449 19.07 -6.17 -23.06
CA VAL A 449 18.33 -4.91 -22.90
C VAL A 449 18.35 -4.03 -24.16
N THR A 450 17.33 -3.18 -24.35
CA THR A 450 17.26 -2.31 -25.55
C THR A 450 17.97 -0.98 -25.38
N MET A 451 17.93 -0.41 -24.17
CA MET A 451 18.54 0.87 -23.81
C MET A 451 19.11 0.78 -22.39
N ALA A 452 20.27 1.38 -22.15
CA ALA A 452 20.83 1.50 -20.81
C ALA A 452 20.00 2.51 -20.01
N ALA A 453 19.85 3.75 -20.50
CA ALA A 453 19.00 4.71 -19.79
C ALA A 453 18.28 5.70 -20.67
N LYS A 454 17.16 6.19 -20.13
CA LYS A 454 16.46 7.38 -20.59
C LYS A 454 16.31 8.32 -19.40
N LEU A 455 17.11 9.36 -19.32
CA LEU A 455 17.19 10.29 -18.19
C LEU A 455 16.77 11.69 -18.66
N GLU A 456 15.49 12.02 -18.50
CA GLU A 456 14.96 13.32 -18.92
C GLU A 456 14.52 14.11 -17.69
N GLY A 457 15.27 15.15 -17.33
CA GLY A 457 14.88 16.08 -16.29
C GLY A 457 13.85 17.10 -16.76
N ILE A 458 13.74 18.21 -16.02
CA ILE A 458 12.85 19.33 -16.36
C ILE A 458 13.71 20.45 -16.95
N PRO A 459 13.36 21.03 -18.11
CA PRO A 459 14.07 22.18 -18.66
C PRO A 459 14.18 23.33 -17.66
N GLY A 460 15.41 23.71 -17.32
CA GLY A 460 15.69 24.76 -16.33
C GLY A 460 15.65 24.30 -14.86
N ALA A 461 15.32 23.04 -14.60
CA ALA A 461 15.36 22.40 -13.28
C ALA A 461 15.88 20.95 -13.44
N PRO A 462 17.19 20.78 -13.73
CA PRO A 462 17.75 19.48 -14.03
C PRO A 462 17.66 18.52 -12.85
N PHE A 463 17.64 17.22 -13.12
CA PHE A 463 17.78 16.20 -12.07
C PHE A 463 19.26 16.06 -11.72
N THR A 464 19.62 16.23 -10.45
CA THR A 464 21.02 16.39 -10.03
C THR A 464 21.48 15.28 -9.10
N GLY A 465 22.78 15.20 -8.82
CA GLY A 465 23.33 14.22 -7.87
C GLY A 465 23.08 12.77 -8.28
N ILE A 466 23.00 12.48 -9.58
CA ILE A 466 22.92 11.12 -10.09
C ILE A 466 24.32 10.49 -9.99
N CYS A 467 24.43 9.31 -9.40
CA CYS A 467 25.67 8.55 -9.31
C CYS A 467 25.44 7.14 -9.84
N ILE A 468 26.23 6.72 -10.83
CA ILE A 468 26.13 5.38 -11.42
C ILE A 468 27.50 4.68 -11.36
N SER A 469 27.64 3.64 -10.56
CA SER A 469 28.90 2.91 -10.41
C SER A 469 28.77 1.42 -10.68
N ASN A 470 29.77 0.79 -11.32
CA ASN A 470 29.81 -0.66 -11.53
C ASN A 470 28.52 -1.20 -12.19
N VAL A 471 28.20 -0.67 -13.38
CA VAL A 471 27.01 -1.04 -14.15
C VAL A 471 27.39 -1.60 -15.50
N THR A 472 26.96 -2.82 -15.81
CA THR A 472 27.14 -3.46 -17.12
C THR A 472 25.79 -3.74 -17.75
N ALA A 473 25.55 -3.20 -18.94
CA ALA A 473 24.34 -3.43 -19.72
C ALA A 473 24.67 -4.02 -21.11
N GLU A 474 24.34 -5.30 -21.32
CA GLU A 474 24.44 -5.96 -22.62
C GLU A 474 23.25 -5.55 -23.51
N ILE A 475 23.55 -4.69 -24.48
CA ILE A 475 22.55 -4.10 -25.36
C ILE A 475 22.28 -5.00 -26.57
N ILE A 476 21.01 -5.40 -26.76
CA ILE A 476 20.56 -6.00 -28.02
C ILE A 476 20.67 -4.94 -29.11
N LYS A 477 21.23 -5.31 -30.27
CA LYS A 477 21.39 -4.42 -31.43
C LYS A 477 20.14 -3.55 -31.67
N SER A 478 20.26 -2.27 -31.32
CA SER A 478 19.19 -1.28 -31.40
C SER A 478 19.63 -0.12 -32.30
N LYS A 479 18.69 0.45 -33.06
CA LYS A 479 18.91 1.69 -33.83
C LYS A 479 18.74 2.95 -32.97
N LYS A 480 18.21 2.81 -31.75
CA LYS A 480 17.97 3.92 -30.83
C LYS A 480 19.25 4.24 -30.05
N PRO A 481 19.41 5.48 -29.57
CA PRO A 481 20.46 5.82 -28.62
C PRO A 481 20.39 4.87 -27.41
N ILE A 482 21.55 4.38 -26.97
CA ILE A 482 21.64 3.48 -25.81
C ILE A 482 21.40 4.28 -24.52
N TRP A 483 21.97 5.48 -24.48
CA TRP A 483 21.77 6.50 -23.47
C TRP A 483 21.05 7.69 -24.10
N ASN A 484 20.05 8.22 -23.42
CA ASN A 484 19.41 9.50 -23.74
C ASN A 484 19.35 10.32 -22.46
N CYS A 485 20.03 11.46 -22.44
CA CYS A 485 20.14 12.32 -21.28
C CYS A 485 19.84 13.76 -21.68
N THR A 486 18.96 14.41 -20.93
CA THR A 486 18.60 15.81 -21.13
C THR A 486 18.24 16.40 -19.77
N ASP A 487 18.77 17.58 -19.45
CA ASP A 487 18.51 18.26 -18.17
C ASP A 487 18.82 17.35 -16.96
N VAL A 488 19.97 16.70 -16.97
CA VAL A 488 20.44 15.86 -15.85
C VAL A 488 21.90 16.15 -15.55
N GLU A 489 22.32 15.95 -14.31
CA GLU A 489 23.68 16.16 -13.84
C GLU A 489 24.09 15.06 -12.86
N GLY A 490 25.32 14.55 -13.02
CA GLY A 490 25.79 13.47 -12.18
C GLY A 490 27.18 12.98 -12.55
N VAL A 491 27.54 11.83 -11.96
CA VAL A 491 28.84 11.18 -12.14
C VAL A 491 28.68 9.69 -12.43
N PHE A 492 29.68 9.10 -13.05
CA PHE A 492 29.73 7.65 -13.23
C PHE A 492 31.14 7.05 -13.10
N SER A 493 31.23 5.79 -12.67
CA SER A 493 32.46 4.99 -12.59
C SER A 493 32.19 3.54 -13.01
N ASP A 494 33.08 2.93 -13.79
CA ASP A 494 32.93 1.53 -14.24
C ASP A 494 31.56 1.20 -14.86
N VAL A 495 31.09 2.04 -15.79
CA VAL A 495 29.82 1.85 -16.50
C VAL A 495 30.06 1.48 -17.96
N SER A 496 29.47 0.37 -18.39
CA SER A 496 29.51 -0.12 -19.76
C SER A 496 28.09 -0.42 -20.27
N PRO A 497 27.65 0.13 -21.41
CA PRO A 497 28.37 1.06 -22.28
C PRO A 497 28.45 2.47 -21.68
N THR A 498 29.43 3.26 -22.13
CA THR A 498 29.71 4.62 -21.62
C THR A 498 28.46 5.50 -21.59
N PRO A 499 28.14 6.15 -20.46
CA PRO A 499 27.04 7.09 -20.34
C PRO A 499 27.17 8.34 -21.23
N CYS A 500 26.11 9.15 -21.20
CA CYS A 500 26.01 10.46 -21.84
C CYS A 500 26.95 11.50 -21.20
N ALA A 501 27.23 12.60 -21.91
CA ALA A 501 28.21 13.61 -21.50
C ALA A 501 27.75 14.46 -20.30
N GLU A 502 26.45 14.51 -20.06
CA GLU A 502 25.79 15.11 -18.90
C GLU A 502 26.20 14.43 -17.58
N LEU A 503 26.66 13.18 -17.64
CA LEU A 503 27.23 12.45 -16.52
C LEU A 503 28.75 12.44 -16.64
N GLN A 504 29.45 12.98 -15.66
CA GLN A 504 30.91 13.12 -15.70
C GLN A 504 31.60 11.83 -15.25
N ALA A 505 32.62 11.39 -15.99
CA ALA A 505 33.42 10.24 -15.57
C ALA A 505 34.25 10.57 -14.33
N GLN A 506 34.17 9.74 -13.30
CA GLN A 506 35.08 9.79 -12.15
C GLN A 506 36.42 9.18 -12.59
N THR A 507 37.49 9.97 -12.55
CA THR A 507 38.79 9.64 -13.17
C THR A 507 39.94 9.48 -12.17
N THR A 508 39.66 9.54 -10.86
CA THR A 508 40.69 9.43 -9.81
C THR A 508 40.36 8.31 -8.83
N ASP A 509 41.40 7.59 -8.38
CA ASP A 509 41.33 6.54 -7.34
C ASP A 509 40.92 7.06 -5.95
N GLU A 510 40.62 8.37 -5.81
CA GLU A 510 40.29 9.04 -4.54
C GLU A 510 38.78 9.29 -4.35
N GLU A 511 37.94 9.02 -5.36
CA GLU A 511 36.49 9.27 -5.26
C GLU A 511 35.72 8.05 -4.75
N ALA A 512 34.89 8.30 -3.72
CA ALA A 512 34.11 7.26 -3.05
C ALA A 512 33.10 6.60 -4.01
N PRO A 513 32.83 5.29 -3.86
CA PRO A 513 31.80 4.60 -4.63
C PRO A 513 30.44 5.28 -4.43
N CYS A 514 29.53 5.10 -5.40
CA CYS A 514 28.19 5.66 -5.28
C CYS A 514 27.56 5.24 -3.95
N PRO A 515 26.96 6.18 -3.22
CA PRO A 515 26.58 5.95 -1.83
C PRO A 515 25.49 4.88 -1.73
N PHE A 516 25.60 4.03 -0.73
CA PHE A 516 24.49 3.22 -0.23
C PHE A 516 24.56 3.24 1.30
N PRO A 517 23.59 3.84 2.00
CA PRO A 517 23.63 3.92 3.45
C PRO A 517 23.56 2.52 4.09
N GLU A 518 24.52 2.21 4.95
CA GLU A 518 24.63 0.91 5.66
C GLU A 518 24.01 0.92 7.07
N ASP A 519 23.48 2.06 7.51
CA ASP A 519 22.67 2.12 8.73
C ASP A 519 21.38 1.30 8.55
N ILE A 520 20.89 0.72 9.64
CA ILE A 520 19.69 -0.12 9.60
C ILE A 520 18.47 0.76 9.89
N LEU A 521 17.47 0.72 9.00
CA LEU A 521 16.20 1.42 9.21
C LEU A 521 15.43 0.88 10.42
N ALA A 522 14.65 1.73 11.09
CA ALA A 522 13.92 1.35 12.31
C ALA A 522 13.01 0.11 12.12
N VAL A 523 12.39 -0.02 10.95
CA VAL A 523 11.53 -1.17 10.59
C VAL A 523 12.29 -2.50 10.54
N ASP A 524 13.59 -2.47 10.24
CA ASP A 524 14.41 -3.69 10.15
C ASP A 524 14.71 -4.28 11.53
N TYR A 525 14.65 -3.48 12.60
CA TYR A 525 14.76 -3.97 13.98
C TYR A 525 13.49 -4.66 14.49
N VAL A 526 12.38 -4.58 13.74
CA VAL A 526 11.14 -5.26 14.13
C VAL A 526 11.31 -6.77 13.91
N ALA A 527 11.55 -7.47 15.01
CA ALA A 527 11.58 -8.93 15.04
C ALA A 527 10.17 -9.49 14.76
N LEU A 528 10.13 -10.58 13.99
CA LEU A 528 8.93 -11.35 13.76
C LEU A 528 8.94 -12.53 14.71
N GLU A 529 7.91 -12.63 15.55
CA GLU A 529 7.71 -13.77 16.44
C GLU A 529 7.02 -14.90 15.65
N GLN A 530 7.53 -16.13 15.81
CA GLN A 530 6.88 -17.33 15.27
C GLN A 530 5.85 -17.82 16.27
N CYS A 531 4.59 -17.74 15.87
CA CYS A 531 3.44 -18.12 16.68
C CYS A 531 2.91 -19.47 16.22
N SER A 532 2.41 -20.27 17.17
CA SER A 532 1.74 -21.53 16.88
C SER A 532 0.41 -21.62 17.64
N TYR A 533 -0.62 -22.10 16.96
CA TYR A 533 -1.92 -22.38 17.55
C TYR A 533 -2.34 -23.82 17.23
N GLN A 534 -2.78 -24.54 18.24
CA GLN A 534 -3.39 -25.86 18.07
C GLN A 534 -4.90 -25.73 18.19
N ARG A 535 -5.62 -26.00 17.09
CA ARG A 535 -7.06 -26.16 17.16
C ARG A 535 -7.36 -27.48 17.86
N ILE A 536 -7.87 -27.41 19.08
CA ILE A 536 -8.43 -28.59 19.74
C ILE A 536 -9.76 -28.86 19.04
N ASN A 537 -9.80 -29.88 18.16
CA ASN A 537 -11.05 -30.33 17.58
C ASN A 537 -11.99 -30.72 18.73
N PRO A 538 -13.24 -30.19 18.77
CA PRO A 538 -14.20 -30.52 19.82
C PRO A 538 -14.59 -32.00 19.82
#